data_AF-A0A8T4DFI1-F1
#
_entry.id   AF-A0A8T4DFI1-F1
#
_cell.length_a   1.000
_cell.length_b   1.000
_cell.length_c   1.000
_cell.angle_alpha   90.00
_cell.angle_beta   90.00
_cell.angle_gamma   90.00
#
_symmetry.space_group_name_H-M   'P 1'
#
loop_
_entity.id
_entity.type
_entity.pdbx_description
1 polymer ?
#
loop_
_entity_poly.entity_id
_entity_poly.type
_entity_poly.pdbx_seq_one_letter_code
_entity_poly.pdbx_strand_id
1 'polypeptide(L)'
;MAYITEHHCITIFAQDQWKEKFKASLNAGVKDGFWRATGHADCHVCCTCEICRGLSEMFDPLNASEYNNVCNLCLLIHEYFKKRLGGSDGLILMAHWALIPDDLVALLFQDSHIKKVFVLNHVFEGRPKEVTADSPLTLTEHLQQKRLSRSDYLALDQKDDNVVYEIIRDEYLKVQN
;
A
#
# COMPACT_ATOMS: atom_id res chain seq x y z
N MET A 1 23.10 19.14 -1.23
CA MET A 1 22.40 18.18 -2.10
C MET A 1 21.34 17.51 -1.25
N ALA A 2 20.07 17.88 -1.44
CA ALA A 2 18.97 17.20 -0.76
C ALA A 2 18.94 15.75 -1.27
N TYR A 3 18.89 14.79 -0.34
CA TYR A 3 18.63 13.40 -0.70
C TYR A 3 17.12 13.27 -0.79
N ILE A 4 16.59 13.08 -2.00
CA ILE A 4 15.20 12.68 -2.17
C ILE A 4 15.19 11.18 -1.85
N THR A 5 14.54 10.79 -0.75
CA THR A 5 14.24 9.39 -0.49
C THR A 5 12.75 9.18 -0.64
N GLU A 6 12.35 8.70 -1.81
CA GLU A 6 10.96 8.42 -2.11
C GLU A 6 10.48 7.20 -1.30
N HIS A 7 9.70 7.45 -0.25
CA HIS A 7 9.03 6.41 0.52
C HIS A 7 7.61 6.26 0.04
N HIS A 8 7.42 5.46 -0.99
CA HIS A 8 6.10 5.01 -1.38
C HIS A 8 5.55 4.08 -0.29
N CYS A 9 4.25 4.10 -0.04
CA CYS A 9 3.64 3.34 1.05
C CYS A 9 2.25 2.89 0.62
N ILE A 10 2.22 1.78 -0.08
CA ILE A 10 0.97 1.09 -0.34
C ILE A 10 0.40 0.61 0.98
N THR A 11 -0.92 0.58 1.14
CA THR A 11 -1.52 -0.17 2.25
C THR A 11 -2.70 -0.99 1.76
N ILE A 12 -2.38 -2.24 1.44
CA ILE A 12 -3.24 -3.41 1.15
C ILE A 12 -4.55 -3.68 1.90
N PHE A 13 -5.50 -2.78 2.11
CA PHE A 13 -6.69 -3.22 2.87
C PHE A 13 -7.58 -4.18 2.10
N ALA A 14 -8.01 -5.19 2.83
CA ALA A 14 -9.16 -5.99 2.48
C ALA A 14 -9.96 -6.28 3.75
N GLN A 15 -11.30 -6.29 3.66
CA GLN A 15 -12.21 -6.37 4.82
C GLN A 15 -12.71 -7.80 5.07
N ASP A 16 -13.04 -8.08 6.33
CA ASP A 16 -13.73 -9.27 6.91
C ASP A 16 -12.80 -10.27 7.64
N GLN A 17 -13.36 -11.17 8.46
CA GLN A 17 -12.60 -12.24 9.13
C GLN A 17 -12.10 -13.27 8.10
N TRP A 18 -10.80 -13.29 7.86
CA TRP A 18 -10.20 -14.13 6.84
C TRP A 18 -9.51 -15.33 7.44
N LYS A 19 -9.72 -16.51 6.84
CA LYS A 19 -8.93 -17.69 7.18
C LYS A 19 -7.46 -17.41 6.84
N GLU A 20 -6.53 -17.84 7.68
CA GLU A 20 -5.08 -17.62 7.47
C GLU A 20 -4.59 -18.12 6.10
N LYS A 21 -5.09 -19.26 5.62
CA LYS A 21 -4.77 -19.77 4.28
C LYS A 21 -5.17 -18.80 3.17
N PHE A 22 -6.29 -18.09 3.33
CA PHE A 22 -6.75 -17.10 2.36
C PHE A 22 -5.86 -15.84 2.39
N LYS A 23 -5.51 -15.35 3.59
CA LYS A 23 -4.54 -14.25 3.76
C LYS A 23 -3.21 -14.55 3.07
N ALA A 24 -2.67 -15.75 3.29
CA ALA A 24 -1.43 -16.19 2.66
C ALA A 24 -1.53 -16.24 1.13
N SER A 25 -2.63 -16.80 0.60
CA SER A 25 -2.88 -16.87 -0.84
C SER A 25 -3.04 -15.49 -1.48
N LEU A 26 -3.78 -14.58 -0.84
CA LEU A 26 -3.94 -13.23 -1.36
C LEU A 26 -2.61 -12.47 -1.30
N ASN A 27 -1.89 -12.53 -0.18
CA ASN A 27 -0.58 -11.89 -0.06
C ASN A 27 0.37 -12.31 -1.18
N ALA A 28 0.45 -13.62 -1.47
CA ALA A 28 1.24 -14.13 -2.59
C ALA A 28 0.77 -13.57 -3.94
N GLY A 29 -0.55 -13.53 -4.20
CA GLY A 29 -1.12 -12.99 -5.43
C GLY A 29 -0.92 -11.47 -5.60
N VAL A 30 -0.98 -10.72 -4.51
CA VAL A 30 -0.74 -9.26 -4.49
C VAL A 30 0.71 -8.95 -4.79
N LYS A 31 1.65 -9.68 -4.15
CA LYS A 31 3.08 -9.58 -4.47
C LYS A 31 3.32 -9.88 -5.94
N ASP A 32 2.85 -11.02 -6.44
CA ASP A 32 2.99 -11.40 -7.86
C ASP A 32 2.40 -10.34 -8.82
N GLY A 33 1.19 -9.84 -8.51
CA GLY A 33 0.56 -8.76 -9.27
C GLY A 33 1.39 -7.47 -9.30
N PHE A 34 1.97 -7.07 -8.17
CA PHE A 34 2.84 -5.90 -8.08
C PHE A 34 4.15 -6.08 -8.87
N TRP A 35 4.78 -7.23 -8.77
CA TRP A 35 5.97 -7.57 -9.56
C TRP A 35 5.67 -7.54 -11.06
N ARG A 36 4.52 -8.06 -11.48
CA ARG A 36 4.08 -7.96 -12.89
C ARG A 36 3.90 -6.51 -13.33
N ALA A 37 3.15 -5.75 -12.55
CA ALA A 37 2.79 -4.38 -12.91
C ALA A 37 3.98 -3.41 -12.89
N THR A 38 5.04 -3.73 -12.13
CA THR A 38 6.30 -2.97 -12.13
C THR A 38 7.29 -3.45 -13.20
N GLY A 39 6.92 -4.40 -14.07
CA GLY A 39 7.76 -4.89 -15.16
C GLY A 39 8.81 -5.93 -14.74
N HIS A 40 8.68 -6.51 -13.55
CA HIS A 40 9.60 -7.50 -13.00
C HIS A 40 9.06 -8.95 -13.07
N ALA A 41 7.95 -9.18 -13.81
CA ALA A 41 7.29 -10.48 -13.99
C ALA A 41 8.21 -11.61 -14.44
N ASP A 42 9.05 -11.32 -15.44
CA ASP A 42 9.73 -12.33 -16.26
C ASP A 42 11.26 -12.38 -16.02
N CYS A 43 11.74 -11.69 -14.98
CA CYS A 43 13.16 -11.40 -14.87
C CYS A 43 13.88 -12.43 -13.99
N HIS A 44 14.48 -13.46 -14.61
CA HIS A 44 15.41 -14.39 -13.93
C HIS A 44 16.55 -13.67 -13.18
N VAL A 45 16.94 -12.46 -13.60
CA VAL A 45 18.02 -11.66 -12.99
C VAL A 45 17.52 -10.79 -11.84
N CYS A 46 16.32 -10.21 -11.97
CA CYS A 46 15.77 -9.26 -11.00
C CYS A 46 15.18 -9.98 -9.79
N CYS A 47 14.62 -11.18 -9.99
CA CYS A 47 14.13 -12.04 -8.91
C CYS A 47 15.27 -12.56 -8.00
N THR A 48 16.50 -12.59 -8.50
CA THR A 48 17.71 -12.95 -7.72
C THR A 48 18.51 -11.75 -7.22
N CYS A 49 18.25 -10.55 -7.77
CA CYS A 49 18.93 -9.33 -7.36
C CYS A 49 18.34 -8.83 -6.05
N GLU A 50 19.13 -8.87 -4.98
CA GLU A 50 18.72 -8.43 -3.64
C GLU A 50 18.27 -6.97 -3.60
N ILE A 51 18.92 -6.11 -4.40
CA ILE A 51 18.56 -4.70 -4.53
C ILE A 51 17.19 -4.56 -5.22
N CYS A 52 16.97 -5.24 -6.35
CA CYS A 52 15.67 -5.21 -7.03
C CYS A 52 14.57 -5.73 -6.11
N ARG A 53 14.80 -6.85 -5.40
CA ARG A 53 13.83 -7.39 -4.44
C ARG A 53 13.47 -6.39 -3.34
N GLY A 54 14.45 -5.71 -2.75
CA GLY A 54 14.18 -4.72 -1.71
C GLY A 54 13.48 -3.46 -2.23
N LEU A 55 13.60 -3.14 -3.52
CA LEU A 55 12.98 -1.97 -4.14
C LEU A 55 11.61 -2.24 -4.77
N SER A 56 11.25 -3.50 -5.03
CA SER A 56 10.01 -3.86 -5.73
C SER A 56 9.16 -4.89 -4.98
N GLU A 57 9.37 -5.07 -3.68
CA GLU A 57 8.58 -5.98 -2.86
C GLU A 57 7.54 -5.26 -2.00
N MET A 58 6.31 -5.78 -2.04
CA MET A 58 5.31 -5.54 -1.02
C MET A 58 5.64 -6.36 0.25
N PHE A 59 5.76 -5.73 1.42
CA PHE A 59 6.14 -6.37 2.68
C PHE A 59 5.18 -6.02 3.83
N ASP A 60 5.15 -6.87 4.85
CA ASP A 60 4.46 -6.57 6.11
C ASP A 60 5.43 -5.78 7.02
N PRO A 61 5.10 -4.55 7.43
CA PRO A 61 6.00 -3.72 8.25
C PRO A 61 6.26 -4.28 9.66
N LEU A 62 5.46 -5.23 10.13
CA LEU A 62 5.73 -5.93 11.40
C LEU A 62 6.65 -7.14 11.23
N ASN A 63 6.85 -7.60 9.99
CA ASN A 63 7.67 -8.74 9.63
C ASN A 63 8.75 -8.30 8.63
N ALA A 64 9.66 -7.47 9.10
CA ALA A 64 10.81 -7.00 8.32
C ALA A 64 11.66 -8.17 7.81
N SER A 65 12.30 -7.97 6.65
CA SER A 65 13.30 -8.90 6.09
C SER A 65 14.61 -8.17 5.85
N GLU A 66 15.68 -8.91 5.58
CA GLU A 66 16.97 -8.31 5.19
C GLU A 66 16.89 -7.45 3.92
N TYR A 67 15.86 -7.67 3.10
CA TYR A 67 15.61 -6.95 1.86
C TYR A 67 14.71 -5.72 2.05
N ASN A 68 13.96 -5.64 3.16
CA ASN A 68 13.01 -4.56 3.43
C ASN A 68 13.24 -3.96 4.82
N ASN A 69 14.08 -2.92 4.87
CA ASN A 69 14.31 -2.14 6.09
C ASN A 69 13.13 -1.22 6.38
N VAL A 70 12.31 -1.59 7.37
CA VAL A 70 11.17 -0.79 7.83
C VAL A 70 11.67 0.49 8.50
N CYS A 71 11.28 1.66 7.97
CA CYS A 71 11.61 2.94 8.58
C CYS A 71 10.50 3.44 9.52
N ASN A 72 10.79 4.47 10.33
CA ASN A 72 9.82 5.04 11.26
C ASN A 72 8.54 5.53 10.57
N LEU A 73 8.64 6.05 9.36
CA LEU A 73 7.49 6.49 8.56
C LEU A 73 6.56 5.31 8.24
N CYS A 74 7.12 4.16 7.87
CA CYS A 74 6.34 2.96 7.60
C CYS A 74 5.57 2.49 8.83
N LEU A 75 6.19 2.56 10.01
CA LEU A 75 5.52 2.22 11.28
C LEU A 75 4.37 3.18 11.61
N LEU A 76 4.55 4.49 11.38
CA LEU A 76 3.51 5.49 11.62
C LEU A 76 2.29 5.29 10.70
N ILE A 77 2.55 5.04 9.41
CA ILE A 77 1.52 4.75 8.42
C ILE A 77 0.79 3.45 8.78
N HIS A 78 1.53 2.42 9.17
CA HIS A 78 0.94 1.17 9.65
C HIS A 78 0.00 1.41 10.84
N GLU A 79 0.42 2.16 11.86
CA GLU A 79 -0.43 2.45 13.02
C GLU A 79 -1.67 3.28 12.67
N TYR A 80 -1.54 4.26 11.76
CA TYR A 80 -2.70 5.01 11.23
C TYR A 80 -3.74 4.06 10.63
N PHE A 81 -3.27 3.11 9.84
CA PHE A 81 -4.11 2.17 9.12
C PHE A 81 -4.67 1.05 10.01
N LYS A 82 -3.91 0.59 10.99
CA LYS A 82 -4.35 -0.39 11.98
C LYS A 82 -5.54 0.12 12.79
N LYS A 83 -5.55 1.40 13.19
CA LYS A 83 -6.70 2.03 13.87
C LYS A 83 -7.97 2.00 13.01
N ARG A 84 -7.84 2.07 11.68
CA ARG A 84 -8.96 2.08 10.72
C ARG A 84 -9.53 0.69 10.41
N LEU A 85 -8.83 -0.38 10.76
CA LEU A 85 -9.38 -1.74 10.69
C LEU A 85 -10.62 -1.89 11.58
N GLY A 86 -10.75 -1.08 12.65
CA GLY A 86 -11.94 -1.08 13.51
C GLY A 86 -12.23 -2.44 14.15
N GLY A 87 -11.19 -3.25 14.37
CA GLY A 87 -11.30 -4.63 14.87
C GLY A 87 -11.57 -5.69 13.80
N SER A 88 -11.65 -5.32 12.53
CA SER A 88 -11.70 -6.26 11.41
C SER A 88 -10.32 -6.86 11.14
N ASP A 89 -10.29 -8.14 10.78
CA ASP A 89 -9.10 -8.76 10.21
C ASP A 89 -8.84 -8.18 8.81
N GLY A 90 -7.58 -8.02 8.44
CA GLY A 90 -7.17 -7.45 7.15
C GLY A 90 -5.68 -7.64 6.90
N LEU A 91 -5.26 -7.33 5.68
CA LEU A 91 -3.83 -7.29 5.32
C LEU A 91 -3.37 -5.84 5.28
N ILE A 92 -2.14 -5.58 5.72
CA ILE A 92 -1.45 -4.30 5.55
C ILE A 92 -0.12 -4.66 4.92
N LEU A 93 0.07 -4.23 3.67
CA LEU A 93 1.29 -4.47 2.91
C LEU A 93 1.80 -3.13 2.38
N MET A 94 3.10 -2.89 2.51
CA MET A 94 3.81 -1.67 2.14
C MET A 94 4.86 -1.96 1.07
N ALA A 95 5.20 -1.01 0.22
CA ALA A 95 6.29 -1.16 -0.74
C ALA A 95 7.11 0.11 -0.81
N HIS A 96 8.43 -0.04 -0.79
CA HIS A 96 9.39 1.03 -0.96
C HIS A 96 9.55 1.35 -2.46
N TRP A 97 9.69 2.63 -2.84
CA TRP A 97 10.26 3.04 -4.15
C TRP A 97 9.41 2.79 -5.40
N ALA A 98 8.17 2.31 -5.27
CA ALA A 98 7.28 2.10 -6.40
C ALA A 98 5.86 2.63 -6.15
N LEU A 99 5.34 3.35 -7.15
CA LEU A 99 3.94 3.79 -7.20
C LEU A 99 3.01 2.58 -7.25
N ILE A 100 1.81 2.71 -6.69
CA ILE A 100 0.76 1.70 -6.87
C ILE A 100 0.34 1.70 -8.34
N PRO A 101 0.49 0.58 -9.06
CA PRO A 101 -0.04 0.50 -10.41
C PRO A 101 -1.56 0.34 -10.34
N ASP A 102 -2.29 1.03 -11.22
CA ASP A 102 -3.76 0.88 -11.35
C ASP A 102 -4.16 -0.58 -11.62
N ASP A 103 -3.31 -1.33 -12.32
CA ASP A 103 -3.47 -2.76 -12.57
C ASP A 103 -3.52 -3.58 -11.28
N LEU A 104 -2.78 -3.19 -10.24
CA LEU A 104 -2.82 -3.87 -8.95
C LEU A 104 -4.16 -3.63 -8.25
N VAL A 105 -4.64 -2.39 -8.25
CA VAL A 105 -5.96 -2.05 -7.69
C VAL A 105 -7.05 -2.79 -8.45
N ALA A 106 -6.98 -2.82 -9.77
CA ALA A 106 -7.92 -3.57 -10.61
C ALA A 106 -7.88 -5.08 -10.31
N LEU A 107 -6.69 -5.65 -10.09
CA LEU A 107 -6.49 -7.06 -9.75
C LEU A 107 -7.09 -7.41 -8.39
N LEU A 108 -6.94 -6.56 -7.37
CA LEU A 108 -7.52 -6.78 -6.05
C LEU A 108 -9.04 -6.92 -6.12
N PHE A 109 -9.72 -6.06 -6.87
CA PHE A 109 -11.17 -6.14 -7.03
C PHE A 109 -11.65 -7.29 -7.93
N GLN A 110 -10.78 -8.15 -8.43
CA GLN A 110 -11.21 -9.44 -9.01
C GLN A 110 -11.69 -10.41 -7.93
N ASP A 111 -11.19 -10.31 -6.70
CA ASP A 111 -11.66 -11.14 -5.59
C ASP A 111 -12.91 -10.54 -4.93
N SER A 112 -14.03 -11.25 -5.03
CA SER A 112 -15.33 -10.83 -4.51
C SER A 112 -15.36 -10.61 -2.99
N HIS A 113 -14.41 -11.15 -2.24
CA HIS A 113 -14.31 -10.93 -0.79
C HIS A 113 -13.73 -9.55 -0.46
N ILE A 114 -13.06 -8.88 -1.41
CA ILE A 114 -12.48 -7.56 -1.22
C ILE A 114 -13.54 -6.49 -1.50
N LYS A 115 -14.11 -5.92 -0.44
CA LYS A 115 -15.15 -4.88 -0.52
C LYS A 115 -14.60 -3.47 -0.70
N LYS A 116 -13.44 -3.20 -0.10
CA LYS A 116 -12.74 -1.91 -0.19
C LYS A 116 -11.24 -2.08 -0.01
N VAL A 117 -10.49 -1.14 -0.57
CA VAL A 117 -9.03 -1.02 -0.51
C VAL A 117 -8.73 0.42 -0.11
N PHE A 118 -7.79 0.66 0.80
CA PHE A 118 -7.24 2.01 0.96
C PHE A 118 -5.92 2.11 0.21
N VAL A 119 -5.66 3.24 -0.43
CA VAL A 119 -4.38 3.49 -1.11
C VAL A 119 -3.82 4.82 -0.62
N LEU A 120 -2.55 4.84 -0.28
CA LEU A 120 -1.80 6.05 0.00
C LEU A 120 -0.62 6.12 -0.96
N ASN A 121 -0.51 7.22 -1.69
CA ASN A 121 0.72 7.61 -2.36
C ASN A 121 1.35 8.71 -1.51
N HIS A 122 2.58 8.49 -1.07
CA HIS A 122 3.31 9.45 -0.26
C HIS A 122 4.70 9.64 -0.86
N VAL A 123 5.05 10.88 -1.15
CA VAL A 123 6.38 11.27 -1.59
C VAL A 123 6.99 12.11 -0.47
N PHE A 124 8.13 11.67 0.04
CA PHE A 124 8.85 12.38 1.10
C PHE A 124 10.16 12.95 0.57
N GLU A 125 10.34 14.26 0.70
CA GLU A 125 11.60 14.93 0.42
C GLU A 125 12.39 15.12 1.73
N GLY A 126 13.50 14.40 1.93
CA GLY A 126 14.34 14.51 3.13
C GLY A 126 15.16 13.26 3.46
N ARG A 127 16.11 13.33 4.41
CA ARG A 127 16.93 12.16 4.83
C ARG A 127 16.14 11.25 5.80
N PRO A 128 16.14 9.90 5.62
CA PRO A 128 15.37 8.97 6.46
C PRO A 128 15.70 9.03 7.96
N LYS A 129 16.91 9.47 8.32
CA LYS A 129 17.40 9.54 9.71
C LYS A 129 17.00 10.82 10.46
N GLU A 130 16.37 11.79 9.78
CA GLU A 130 15.95 13.06 10.36
C GLU A 130 14.44 13.12 10.65
N VAL A 131 13.71 12.01 10.46
CA VAL A 131 12.41 11.82 11.13
C VAL A 131 12.69 11.56 12.60
N THR A 132 13.09 12.63 13.31
CA THR A 132 13.19 12.65 14.75
C THR A 132 11.80 12.36 15.33
N ALA A 133 11.78 11.75 16.50
CA ALA A 133 10.58 11.28 17.20
C ALA A 133 9.51 12.38 17.50
N ASP A 134 9.77 13.63 17.09
CA ASP A 134 8.87 14.78 17.21
C ASP A 134 7.95 15.01 15.99
N SER A 135 8.11 14.25 14.89
CA SER A 135 7.25 14.32 13.68
C SER A 135 6.09 13.29 13.53
N PRO A 136 5.73 12.40 14.49
CA PRO A 136 4.56 11.52 14.35
C PRO A 136 3.22 12.23 14.19
N LEU A 137 3.05 13.40 14.82
CA LEU A 137 1.79 14.14 14.86
C LEU A 137 1.48 14.82 13.52
N THR A 138 2.48 15.35 12.83
CA THR A 138 2.26 16.16 11.61
C THR A 138 1.85 15.34 10.39
N LEU A 139 2.38 14.14 10.19
CA LEU A 139 2.07 13.38 8.97
C LEU A 139 0.58 12.98 8.93
N THR A 140 0.08 12.32 9.97
CA THR A 140 -1.27 11.74 9.96
C THR A 140 -2.38 12.76 10.11
N GLU A 141 -2.12 13.90 10.75
CA GLU A 141 -3.06 15.03 10.88
C GLU A 141 -3.27 15.78 9.54
N HIS A 142 -2.34 15.66 8.60
CA HIS A 142 -2.42 16.29 7.28
C HIS A 142 -2.84 15.34 6.17
N LEU A 143 -2.94 14.03 6.44
CA LEU A 143 -3.47 13.06 5.47
C LEU A 143 -4.94 13.36 5.19
N GLN A 144 -5.22 13.84 3.99
CA GLN A 144 -6.59 13.99 3.51
C GLN A 144 -7.15 12.62 3.14
N GLN A 145 -8.47 12.47 3.23
CA GLN A 145 -9.14 11.25 2.81
C GLN A 145 -10.12 11.54 1.68
N LYS A 146 -10.05 10.76 0.61
CA LYS A 146 -11.04 10.75 -0.48
C LYS A 146 -11.68 9.37 -0.56
N ARG A 147 -13.01 9.32 -0.61
CA ARG A 147 -13.77 8.08 -0.77
C ARG A 147 -14.30 8.02 -2.18
N LEU A 148 -13.97 6.97 -2.92
CA LEU A 148 -14.26 6.83 -4.35
C LEU A 148 -14.79 5.42 -4.67
N SER A 149 -15.55 5.29 -5.76
CA SER A 149 -15.78 3.97 -6.36
C SER A 149 -14.50 3.45 -7.02
N ARG A 150 -14.44 2.16 -7.35
CA ARG A 150 -13.33 1.60 -8.13
C ARG A 150 -13.23 2.29 -9.47
N SER A 151 -14.37 2.46 -10.14
CA SER A 151 -14.44 3.12 -11.45
C SER A 151 -13.94 4.56 -11.39
N ASP A 152 -14.33 5.32 -10.36
CA ASP A 152 -13.88 6.72 -10.20
C ASP A 152 -12.38 6.81 -9.91
N TYR A 153 -11.85 5.90 -9.08
CA TYR A 153 -10.41 5.87 -8.78
C TYR A 153 -9.57 5.59 -10.04
N LEU A 154 -9.99 4.62 -10.86
CA LEU A 154 -9.30 4.26 -12.09
C LEU A 154 -9.43 5.33 -13.18
N ALA A 155 -10.42 6.20 -13.08
CA ALA A 155 -10.62 7.33 -14.00
C ALA A 155 -9.84 8.60 -13.60
N LEU A 156 -9.12 8.59 -12.47
CA LEU A 156 -8.30 9.73 -12.06
C LEU A 156 -7.09 9.90 -12.98
N ASP A 157 -7.03 11.03 -13.70
CA ASP A 157 -5.87 11.41 -14.53
C ASP A 157 -4.59 11.54 -13.70
N GLN A 158 -4.72 12.04 -12.47
CA GLN A 158 -3.62 12.20 -11.50
C GLN A 158 -4.12 11.85 -10.10
N LYS A 159 -3.26 11.18 -9.33
CA LYS A 159 -3.53 10.78 -7.95
C LYS A 159 -2.67 11.64 -7.05
N ASP A 160 -3.32 12.43 -6.20
CA ASP A 160 -2.66 13.34 -5.27
C ASP A 160 -1.77 12.59 -4.27
N ASP A 161 -0.58 13.15 -4.03
CA ASP A 161 0.26 12.77 -2.89
C ASP A 161 -0.42 13.16 -1.58
N ASN A 162 -0.13 12.41 -0.51
CA ASN A 162 -0.66 12.67 0.84
C ASN A 162 -2.19 12.51 0.98
N VAL A 163 -2.83 11.87 0.00
CA VAL A 163 -4.25 11.51 0.07
C VAL A 163 -4.39 10.01 0.28
N VAL A 164 -5.19 9.66 1.30
CA VAL A 164 -5.67 8.29 1.50
C VAL A 164 -6.96 8.12 0.70
N TYR A 165 -6.90 7.31 -0.34
CA TYR A 165 -8.06 6.92 -1.14
C TYR A 165 -8.74 5.71 -0.50
N GLU A 166 -9.95 5.85 0.02
CA GLU A 166 -10.82 4.73 0.35
C GLU A 166 -11.60 4.33 -0.91
N ILE A 167 -11.09 3.31 -1.59
CA ILE A 167 -11.64 2.79 -2.84
C ILE A 167 -12.62 1.69 -2.49
N ILE A 168 -13.86 1.84 -2.93
CA ILE A 168 -14.93 0.91 -2.62
C ILE A 168 -15.42 0.29 -3.91
N ARG A 169 -15.60 -1.02 -3.86
CA ARG A 169 -16.17 -1.81 -4.95
C ARG A 169 -17.56 -1.25 -5.32
N ASP A 170 -17.78 -1.06 -6.62
CA ASP A 170 -18.89 -0.25 -7.16
C ASP A 170 -20.28 -0.69 -6.67
N GLU A 171 -20.50 -2.01 -6.51
CA GLU A 171 -21.75 -2.56 -5.98
C GLU A 171 -22.06 -2.14 -4.52
N TYR A 172 -21.06 -1.78 -3.73
CA TYR A 172 -21.25 -1.34 -2.33
C TYR A 172 -21.40 0.16 -2.16
N LEU A 173 -21.13 0.96 -3.20
CA LEU A 173 -21.32 2.41 -3.13
C LEU A 173 -22.79 2.81 -3.26
N LYS A 174 -23.57 2.05 -4.03
CA LYS A 174 -24.99 2.33 -4.34
C LYS A 174 -25.95 2.08 -3.18
N VAL A 175 -25.50 1.45 -2.09
CA VAL A 175 -26.35 1.04 -0.95
C VAL A 175 -26.38 2.13 0.15
N GLN A 176 -25.65 3.24 -0.01
CA GLN A 176 -25.51 4.27 1.03
C GLN A 176 -26.10 5.65 0.68
N ASN A 177 -26.88 5.76 -0.42
CA ASN A 177 -27.66 6.96 -0.75
C ASN A 177 -29.15 6.66 -0.74
#